data_AF-A0A9P3IFY9-F1
#
_entry.id   AF-A0A9P3IFY9-F1
#
_cell.length_a   1.000
_cell.length_b   1.000
_cell.length_c   1.000
_cell.angle_alpha   90.00
_cell.angle_beta   90.00
_cell.angle_gamma   90.00
#
_symmetry.space_group_name_H-M   'P 1'
#
loop_
_entity.id
_entity.type
_entity.pdbx_description
1 polymer ?
#
loop_
_entity_poly.entity_id
_entity_poly.type
_entity_poly.pdbx_seq_one_letter_code
_entity_poly.pdbx_strand_id
1 'polypeptide(L)'
;MAEINRVLRPGGKFVASTILWPSSPFGNDLIKSIRKPMMQSLGMDTTMKLWEGEELRELLTLSGFVEYRQESNGQFIMVFGQKAE
;
A
#
# COMPACT_ATOMS: atom_id res chain seq x y z
N MET A 1 5.26 7.75 4.91
CA MET A 1 3.95 8.41 4.78
C MET A 1 3.75 9.51 5.82
N ALA A 2 4.09 9.30 7.10
CA ALA A 2 4.05 10.36 8.12
C ALA A 2 4.79 11.66 7.74
N GLU A 3 5.97 11.57 7.12
CA GLU A 3 6.70 12.77 6.66
C GLU A 3 5.98 13.51 5.53
N ILE A 4 5.33 12.79 4.61
CA ILE A 4 4.50 13.40 3.56
C ILE A 4 3.31 14.13 4.21
N ASN A 5 2.62 13.49 5.16
CA ASN A 5 1.53 14.13 5.88
C ASN A 5 1.99 15.39 6.64
N ARG A 6 3.23 15.41 7.15
CA ARG A 6 3.80 16.57 7.86
C ARG A 6 3.99 17.79 6.95
N VAL A 7 4.36 17.59 5.68
CA VAL A 7 4.65 18.69 4.75
C VAL A 7 3.42 19.19 3.99
N LEU A 8 2.33 18.41 3.97
CA LEU A 8 1.07 18.85 3.41
C LEU A 8 0.44 19.96 4.27
N ARG A 9 -0.16 20.95 3.59
CA ARG A 9 -1.05 21.92 4.24
C ARG A 9 -2.33 21.23 4.72
N PRO A 10 -3.04 21.76 5.73
CA PRO A 10 -4.36 21.25 6.09
C PRO A 10 -5.28 21.14 4.85
N GLY A 11 -6.06 20.05 4.78
CA GLY A 11 -6.86 19.71 3.60
C GLY A 11 -6.06 19.24 2.37
N GLY A 12 -4.73 19.16 2.47
CA GLY A 12 -3.84 18.74 1.39
C GLY A 12 -4.05 17.27 0.98
N LYS A 13 -3.99 17.01 -0.33
CA LYS A 13 -4.27 15.69 -0.91
C LYS A 13 -2.99 14.92 -1.20
N PHE A 14 -2.99 13.64 -0.86
CA PHE A 14 -1.98 12.67 -1.21
C PHE A 14 -2.56 11.64 -2.16
N VAL A 15 -1.85 11.37 -3.26
CA VAL A 15 -2.17 10.32 -4.22
C VAL A 15 -0.89 9.56 -4.52
N ALA A 16 -0.94 8.24 -4.47
CA ALA A 16 0.16 7.38 -4.85
C ALA A 16 -0.34 6.13 -5.57
N SER A 17 0.50 5.56 -6.43
CA SER A 17 0.24 4.29 -7.08
C SER A 17 1.34 3.28 -6.79
N THR A 18 0.96 2.01 -6.71
CA THR A 18 1.89 0.89 -6.52
C THR A 18 1.28 -0.42 -7.03
N ILE A 19 1.97 -1.53 -6.78
CA ILE A 19 1.55 -2.88 -7.18
C ILE A 19 1.19 -3.68 -5.92
N LEU A 20 0.00 -4.29 -5.97
CA LEU A 20 -0.50 -5.23 -4.98
C LEU A 20 0.07 -6.63 -5.20
N TRP A 21 0.27 -7.34 -4.10
CA TRP A 21 0.37 -8.78 -4.15
C TRP A 21 -0.98 -9.37 -4.58
N PRO A 22 -1.02 -10.35 -5.49
CA PRO A 22 -2.26 -11.02 -5.85
C PRO A 22 -2.92 -11.60 -4.60
N SER A 23 -4.17 -11.24 -4.37
CA SER A 23 -4.97 -11.76 -3.26
C SER A 23 -5.11 -13.27 -3.40
N SER A 24 -4.67 -14.00 -2.38
CA SER A 24 -4.80 -15.45 -2.32
C SER A 24 -6.03 -15.84 -1.50
N PRO A 25 -6.76 -16.89 -1.89
CA PRO A 25 -7.86 -17.43 -1.08
C PRO A 25 -7.37 -18.10 0.22
N PHE A 26 -6.07 -18.33 0.38
CA PHE A 26 -5.45 -18.84 1.61
C PHE A 26 -4.93 -17.65 2.43
N GLY A 27 -5.30 -17.58 3.71
CA GLY A 27 -5.12 -16.40 4.57
C GLY A 27 -3.71 -15.76 4.58
N ASN A 28 -3.70 -14.46 4.89
CA ASN A 28 -2.61 -13.53 4.61
C ASN A 28 -1.27 -13.84 5.31
N ASP A 29 -1.26 -14.43 6.50
CA ASP A 29 -0.03 -14.52 7.31
C ASP A 29 0.94 -15.62 6.84
N LEU A 30 0.42 -16.75 6.34
CA LEU A 30 1.26 -17.81 5.78
C LEU A 30 1.91 -17.35 4.45
N ILE A 31 1.26 -16.43 3.75
CA ILE A 31 1.69 -15.96 2.44
C ILE A 31 2.73 -14.85 2.55
N LYS A 32 2.63 -14.00 3.58
CA LYS A 32 3.65 -12.98 3.88
C LYS A 32 5.04 -13.58 4.06
N SER A 33 5.15 -14.72 4.75
CA SER A 33 6.44 -15.37 5.02
C SER A 33 7.06 -16.02 3.78
N ILE A 34 6.24 -16.49 2.83
CA ILE A 34 6.73 -17.10 1.59
C ILE A 34 6.83 -16.12 0.41
N ARG A 35 6.29 -14.89 0.53
CA ARG A 35 6.30 -13.87 -0.54
C ARG A 35 7.72 -13.59 -1.06
N LYS A 36 8.64 -13.27 -0.15
CA LYS A 36 10.03 -12.93 -0.49
C LYS A 36 10.78 -14.09 -1.15
N PRO A 37 10.80 -15.32 -0.60
CA PRO A 37 11.44 -16.45 -1.27
C PRO A 37 10.75 -16.83 -2.58
N MET A 38 9.43 -16.70 -2.69
CA MET A 38 8.70 -16.96 -3.94
C MET A 38 9.10 -15.97 -5.04
N MET A 39 9.17 -14.67 -4.74
CA MET A 39 9.64 -13.67 -5.72
C MET A 39 11.06 -13.93 -6.19
N GLN A 40 11.96 -14.29 -5.26
CA GLN A 40 13.33 -14.65 -5.58
C GLN A 40 13.37 -15.86 -6.52
N SER A 41 12.56 -16.88 -6.27
CA SER A 41 12.48 -18.07 -7.14
C SER A 41 11.91 -17.76 -8.54
N LEU A 42 11.09 -16.72 -8.67
CA LEU A 42 10.52 -16.25 -9.93
C LEU A 42 11.42 -15.25 -10.67
N GLY A 43 12.62 -14.95 -10.14
CA GLY A 43 13.54 -13.98 -10.72
C GLY A 43 13.01 -12.54 -10.70
N MET A 44 12.01 -12.24 -9.86
CA MET A 44 11.47 -10.90 -9.71
C MET A 44 12.39 -10.03 -8.85
N ASP A 45 12.51 -8.76 -9.21
CA ASP A 45 13.29 -7.80 -8.45
C ASP A 45 12.67 -7.58 -7.06
N THR A 46 13.36 -8.06 -6.03
CA THR A 46 12.92 -7.95 -4.63
C THR A 46 13.05 -6.53 -4.05
N THR A 47 13.56 -5.57 -4.80
CA THR A 47 13.59 -4.16 -4.37
C THR A 47 12.18 -3.56 -4.32
N MET A 48 11.25 -4.06 -5.14
CA MET A 48 9.86 -3.63 -5.10
C MET A 48 9.09 -4.40 -4.02
N LYS A 49 8.66 -3.66 -2.98
CA LYS A 49 7.70 -4.19 -2.02
C LYS A 49 6.34 -4.31 -2.70
N LEU A 50 5.82 -5.54 -2.82
CA LEU A 50 4.43 -5.77 -3.16
C LEU A 50 3.57 -5.66 -1.90
N TRP A 51 2.56 -4.80 -1.98
CA TRP A 51 1.73 -4.40 -0.85
C TRP A 51 0.45 -5.22 -0.77
N GLU A 52 -0.16 -5.27 0.42
CA GLU A 52 -1.57 -5.63 0.56
C GLU A 52 -2.43 -4.37 0.59
N GLY A 53 -3.66 -4.44 0.07
CA GLY A 53 -4.58 -3.29 0.07
C GLY A 53 -4.89 -2.80 1.50
N GLU A 54 -5.07 -3.74 2.44
CA GLU A 54 -5.29 -3.43 3.85
C GLU A 54 -4.05 -2.80 4.50
N GLU A 55 -2.85 -3.31 4.20
CA GLU A 55 -1.59 -2.73 4.68
C GLU A 55 -1.41 -1.27 4.22
N LEU A 56 -1.80 -0.94 2.99
CA LEU A 56 -1.77 0.43 2.49
C LEU A 56 -2.76 1.33 3.23
N ARG A 57 -3.97 0.85 3.48
CA ARG A 57 -4.99 1.58 4.26
C ARG A 57 -4.51 1.86 5.67
N GLU A 58 -3.98 0.86 6.37
CA GLU A 58 -3.42 1.01 7.72
C GLU A 58 -2.26 1.98 7.73
N LEU A 59 -1.32 1.86 6.78
CA LEU A 59 -0.16 2.75 6.68
C LEU A 59 -0.58 4.22 6.53
N LEU A 60 -1.57 4.52 5.67
CA LEU A 60 -2.08 5.88 5.48
C LEU A 60 -2.79 6.38 6.75
N THR A 61 -3.61 5.52 7.38
CA THR A 61 -4.36 5.86 8.59
C THR A 61 -3.41 6.16 9.76
N LEU A 62 -2.44 5.29 10.02
CA LEU A 62 -1.41 5.48 11.06
C LEU A 62 -0.50 6.68 10.78
N SER A 63 -0.38 7.09 9.51
CA SER A 63 0.35 8.30 9.12
C SER A 63 -0.46 9.59 9.29
N GLY A 64 -1.71 9.51 9.73
CA GLY A 64 -2.58 10.65 10.00
C GLY A 64 -3.31 11.20 8.77
N PHE A 65 -3.47 10.38 7.72
CA PHE A 65 -4.36 10.71 6.60
C PHE A 65 -5.81 10.32 6.94
N VAL A 66 -6.74 11.16 6.52
CA VAL A 66 -8.19 10.96 6.56
C VAL A 66 -8.76 10.72 5.16
N GLU A 67 -10.04 10.36 5.09
CA GLU A 67 -10.79 10.16 3.83
C GLU A 67 -10.13 9.17 2.85
N TYR A 68 -9.64 8.04 3.37
CA TYR A 68 -8.98 7.03 2.54
C TYR A 68 -9.89 6.54 1.42
N ARG A 69 -9.36 6.56 0.19
CA ARG A 69 -9.97 5.93 -0.99
C ARG A 69 -8.92 5.14 -1.73
N GLN A 70 -9.35 4.09 -2.42
CA GLN A 70 -8.49 3.32 -3.30
C GLN A 70 -9.23 2.93 -4.55
N GLU A 71 -8.50 2.84 -5.65
CA GLU A 71 -8.95 2.26 -6.91
C GLU A 71 -7.90 1.28 -7.39
N SER A 72 -8.34 0.12 -7.88
CA SER A 72 -7.44 -0.94 -8.32
C SER A 72 -7.88 -1.52 -9.66
N ASN A 73 -6.90 -1.83 -10.51
CA ASN A 73 -7.10 -2.54 -11.76
C ASN A 73 -6.09 -3.69 -11.85
N GLY A 74 -6.55 -4.92 -11.65
CA GLY A 74 -5.67 -6.08 -11.48
C GLY A 74 -4.76 -5.89 -10.27
N GLN A 75 -3.45 -5.99 -10.49
CA GLN A 75 -2.44 -5.77 -9.45
C GLN A 75 -2.08 -4.30 -9.25
N PHE A 76 -2.48 -3.39 -10.13
CA PHE A 76 -2.18 -1.97 -9.97
C PHE A 76 -3.18 -1.33 -9.02
N ILE A 77 -2.69 -0.57 -8.04
CA ILE A 77 -3.53 0.18 -7.09
C ILE A 77 -3.12 1.64 -7.09
N MET A 78 -4.11 2.52 -6.99
CA MET A 78 -3.97 3.91 -6.62
C MET A 78 -4.64 4.13 -5.26
N VAL A 79 -3.93 4.79 -4.35
CA VAL A 79 -4.45 5.16 -3.03
C VAL A 79 -4.50 6.68 -2.91
N PHE A 80 -5.53 7.13 -2.20
CA PHE A 80 -5.79 8.51 -1.88
C PHE A 80 -5.89 8.67 -0.36
N GLY A 81 -5.36 9.79 0.15
CA GLY A 81 -5.62 10.26 1.49
C GLY A 81 -5.57 11.78 1.56
N GLN A 82 -6.22 12.37 2.55
CA GLN A 82 -6.22 13.80 2.79
C GLN A 82 -5.63 14.11 4.16
N LYS A 83 -4.88 15.20 4.30
CA LYS A 83 -4.50 15.70 5.62
C LYS A 83 -5.71 16.33 6.29
N ALA A 84 -5.92 16.05 7.58
CA ALA A 84 -6.95 16.73 8.35
C ALA A 84 -6.81 18.27 8.29
N GLU A 85 -7.95 18.96 8.40
CA GLU A 85 -8.03 20.43 8.51
C GLU A 85 -7.35 20.97 9.79
#